data_AF-A0A223VBS6-F1
#
_entry.id   AF-A0A223VBS6-F1
#
_cell.length_a   1.000
_cell.length_b   1.000
_cell.length_c   1.000
_cell.angle_alpha   90.00
_cell.angle_beta   90.00
_cell.angle_gamma   90.00
#
_symmetry.space_group_name_H-M   'P 1'
#
loop_
_entity.id
_entity.type
_entity.pdbx_description
1 polymer ?
#
loop_
_entity_poly.entity_id
_entity_poly.type
_entity_poly.pdbx_seq_one_letter_code
_entity_poly.pdbx_strand_id
1 'polypeptide(L)'
;MNYIKHLNAVFLQFSKDGRLNPTHISLYVTLFQLWNNYHFPVNFHINREEVIQFSKIGSKTTYHRCIKELHHWKYLLYEPSHNPFHGSKIKMFNFGTSDGQVLYPSHTNIGTSNGQAVVPINKHIQTVINNTNGNKLDRPKNENEVIVFFQEENWPELEAKKFYNHYQGIGWKVGGKTKIIDWQATARNWMLKADELKTVKTVVAVSQNTDNLKTSSNKNYSDPL
;
A
#
# COMPACT_ATOMS: atom_id res chain seq x y z
N MET A 1 3.04 7.18 -21.31
CA MET A 1 2.20 7.17 -20.10
C MET A 1 3.09 7.19 -18.86
N ASN A 2 2.87 8.08 -17.89
CA ASN A 2 3.64 8.05 -16.63
C ASN A 2 2.87 7.22 -15.59
N TYR A 3 3.35 6.00 -15.32
CA TYR A 3 2.65 5.03 -14.48
C TYR A 3 2.44 5.53 -13.05
N ILE A 4 3.43 6.21 -12.45
CA ILE A 4 3.37 6.72 -11.07
C ILE A 4 2.31 7.81 -10.97
N LYS A 5 2.36 8.80 -11.88
CA LYS A 5 1.40 9.91 -11.89
C LYS A 5 -0.02 9.41 -12.09
N HIS A 6 -0.22 8.46 -12.99
CA HIS A 6 -1.52 7.85 -13.21
C HIS A 6 -2.03 7.13 -11.98
N LEU A 7 -1.21 6.26 -11.37
CA LEU A 7 -1.62 5.48 -10.20
C LEU A 7 -1.99 6.39 -9.04
N ASN A 8 -1.18 7.42 -8.77
CA ASN A 8 -1.46 8.42 -7.72
C ASN A 8 -2.78 9.16 -7.98
N ALA A 9 -3.02 9.58 -9.23
CA ALA A 9 -4.25 10.28 -9.59
C ALA A 9 -5.49 9.38 -9.46
N VAL A 10 -5.40 8.13 -9.91
CA VAL A 10 -6.49 7.15 -9.80
C VAL A 10 -6.78 6.82 -8.34
N PHE A 11 -5.76 6.59 -7.52
CA PHE A 11 -5.96 6.30 -6.09
C PHE A 11 -6.56 7.48 -5.34
N LEU A 12 -6.23 8.71 -5.74
CA LEU A 12 -6.91 9.91 -5.21
C LEU A 12 -8.38 9.99 -5.66
N GLN A 13 -8.72 9.51 -6.86
CA GLN A 13 -10.14 9.39 -7.26
C GLN A 13 -10.84 8.28 -6.48
N PHE A 14 -10.17 7.14 -6.28
CA PHE A 14 -10.73 6.02 -5.52
C PHE A 14 -11.07 6.39 -4.08
N SER A 15 -10.23 7.21 -3.43
CA SER A 15 -10.50 7.65 -2.05
C SER A 15 -11.68 8.61 -1.95
N LYS A 16 -12.05 9.29 -3.05
CA LYS A 16 -13.17 10.23 -3.11
C LYS A 16 -14.47 9.58 -3.57
N ASP A 17 -14.40 8.50 -4.35
CA ASP A 17 -15.57 7.82 -4.91
C ASP A 17 -16.05 6.69 -4.00
N GLY A 18 -17.03 7.00 -3.14
CA GLY A 18 -17.65 6.03 -2.23
C GLY A 18 -18.47 4.92 -2.90
N ARG A 19 -18.68 4.97 -4.23
CA ARG A 19 -19.37 3.90 -4.97
C ARG A 19 -18.47 2.69 -5.24
N LEU A 20 -17.15 2.90 -5.21
CA LEU A 20 -16.17 1.84 -5.41
C LEU A 20 -16.14 0.91 -4.20
N ASN A 21 -15.94 -0.37 -4.49
CA ASN A 21 -15.76 -1.41 -3.47
C ASN A 21 -14.37 -2.03 -3.69
N PRO A 22 -13.86 -2.84 -2.75
CA PRO A 22 -12.56 -3.48 -2.91
C PRO A 22 -12.44 -4.33 -4.18
N THR A 23 -13.54 -4.93 -4.66
CA THR A 23 -13.53 -5.71 -5.90
C THR A 23 -13.35 -4.84 -7.15
N HIS A 24 -13.89 -3.62 -7.17
CA HIS A 24 -13.63 -2.63 -8.22
C HIS A 24 -12.17 -2.24 -8.28
N ILE A 25 -11.59 -1.93 -7.13
CA ILE A 25 -10.18 -1.52 -7.02
C ILE A 25 -9.28 -2.68 -7.47
N SER A 26 -9.53 -3.89 -6.99
CA SER A 26 -8.77 -5.09 -7.39
C SER A 26 -8.83 -5.32 -8.90
N LEU A 27 -10.03 -5.27 -9.48
CA LEU A 27 -10.22 -5.43 -10.92
C LEU A 27 -9.52 -4.34 -11.73
N TYR A 28 -9.62 -3.08 -11.32
CA TYR A 28 -8.95 -1.98 -11.99
C TYR A 28 -7.42 -2.13 -11.95
N VAL A 29 -6.85 -2.46 -10.80
CA VAL A 29 -5.40 -2.64 -10.63
C VAL A 29 -4.91 -3.80 -11.49
N THR A 30 -5.65 -4.91 -11.57
CA THR A 30 -5.34 -6.02 -12.48
C THR A 30 -5.35 -5.58 -13.94
N LEU A 31 -6.36 -4.83 -14.38
CA LEU A 31 -6.44 -4.32 -15.76
C LEU A 31 -5.33 -3.32 -16.06
N PHE A 32 -4.95 -2.49 -15.08
CA PHE A 32 -3.83 -1.56 -15.19
C PHE A 32 -2.49 -2.30 -15.31
N GLN A 33 -2.28 -3.37 -14.53
CA GLN A 33 -1.08 -4.20 -14.64
C GLN A 33 -0.96 -4.84 -16.03
N LEU A 34 -2.06 -5.39 -16.56
CA LEU A 34 -2.10 -5.90 -17.94
C LEU A 34 -1.79 -4.79 -18.96
N TRP A 35 -2.41 -3.62 -18.81
CA TRP A 35 -2.17 -2.48 -19.68
C TRP A 35 -0.70 -2.03 -19.66
N ASN A 36 -0.06 -2.02 -18.50
CA ASN A 36 1.37 -1.73 -18.33
C ASN A 36 2.24 -2.81 -19.00
N ASN A 37 1.89 -4.09 -18.84
CA ASN A 37 2.63 -5.20 -19.45
C ASN A 37 2.57 -5.15 -20.99
N TYR A 38 1.47 -4.65 -21.55
CA TYR A 38 1.35 -4.43 -22.99
C TYR A 38 1.93 -3.08 -23.46
N HIS A 39 2.62 -2.33 -22.60
CA HIS A 39 3.20 -1.02 -22.89
C HIS A 39 2.18 0.08 -23.25
N PHE A 40 1.04 0.09 -22.56
CA PHE A 40 0.01 1.13 -22.63
C PHE A 40 -0.61 1.38 -24.02
N PRO A 41 -1.07 0.35 -24.74
CA PRO A 41 -1.74 0.53 -26.03
C PRO A 41 -3.06 1.29 -25.86
N VAL A 42 -3.54 1.96 -26.91
CA VAL A 42 -4.81 2.70 -26.88
C VAL A 42 -5.99 1.79 -26.49
N ASN A 43 -5.94 0.53 -26.92
CA ASN A 43 -6.88 -0.53 -26.54
C ASN A 43 -6.14 -1.88 -26.55
N PHE A 44 -6.62 -2.83 -25.74
CA PHE A 44 -6.08 -4.19 -25.68
C PHE A 44 -7.18 -5.21 -25.40
N HIS A 45 -6.92 -6.47 -25.78
CA HIS A 45 -7.84 -7.57 -25.53
C HIS A 45 -7.52 -8.23 -24.20
N ILE A 46 -8.55 -8.68 -23.49
CA ILE A 46 -8.44 -9.39 -22.22
C ILE A 46 -9.08 -10.76 -22.30
N ASN A 47 -8.42 -11.76 -21.71
CA ASN A 47 -9.01 -13.04 -21.39
C ASN A 47 -9.76 -12.91 -20.05
N ARG A 48 -11.05 -13.25 -20.03
CA ARG A 48 -11.90 -13.08 -18.84
C ARG A 48 -11.45 -13.97 -17.70
N GLU A 49 -11.13 -15.23 -17.99
CA GLU A 49 -10.73 -16.21 -16.99
C GLU A 49 -9.44 -15.78 -16.28
N GLU A 50 -8.47 -15.26 -17.05
CA GLU A 50 -7.22 -14.70 -16.52
C GLU A 50 -7.48 -13.47 -15.64
N VAL A 51 -8.27 -12.50 -16.12
CA VAL A 51 -8.58 -11.28 -15.34
C VAL A 51 -9.32 -11.61 -14.05
N ILE A 52 -10.25 -12.57 -14.07
CA ILE A 52 -10.96 -13.05 -12.88
C ILE A 52 -9.96 -13.63 -11.87
N GLN A 53 -9.04 -14.49 -12.31
CA GLN A 53 -8.03 -15.11 -11.46
C GLN A 53 -7.06 -14.09 -10.84
N PHE A 54 -6.62 -13.11 -11.63
CA PHE A 54 -5.67 -12.08 -11.18
C PHE A 54 -6.32 -11.05 -10.25
N SER A 55 -7.58 -10.67 -10.52
CA SER A 55 -8.35 -9.75 -9.67
C SER A 55 -8.87 -10.39 -8.38
N LYS A 56 -8.62 -11.69 -8.17
CA LYS A 56 -9.10 -12.46 -7.01
C LYS A 56 -10.62 -12.43 -6.85
N ILE A 57 -11.34 -12.30 -7.97
CA ILE A 57 -12.80 -12.38 -7.99
C ILE A 57 -13.18 -13.85 -8.16
N GLY A 58 -13.98 -14.39 -7.24
CA GLY A 58 -14.43 -15.79 -7.32
C GLY A 58 -15.66 -16.00 -8.22
N SER A 59 -16.42 -14.94 -8.52
CA SER A 59 -17.70 -15.04 -9.20
C SER A 59 -17.72 -14.31 -10.55
N LYS A 60 -18.17 -15.01 -11.61
CA LYS A 60 -18.40 -14.44 -12.93
C LYS A 60 -19.41 -13.30 -12.90
N THR A 61 -20.46 -13.40 -12.09
CA THR A 61 -21.49 -12.34 -11.99
C THR A 61 -20.92 -11.07 -11.36
N THR A 62 -20.10 -11.23 -10.31
CA THR A 62 -19.40 -10.10 -9.66
C THR A 62 -18.44 -9.42 -10.64
N TYR A 63 -17.65 -10.20 -11.38
CA TYR A 63 -16.75 -9.65 -12.42
C TYR A 63 -17.53 -8.81 -13.45
N HIS A 64 -18.63 -9.37 -13.98
CA HIS A 64 -19.43 -8.70 -14.99
C HIS A 64 -20.13 -7.44 -14.47
N ARG A 65 -20.57 -7.44 -13.22
CA ARG A 65 -21.10 -6.24 -12.57
C ARG A 65 -20.00 -5.18 -12.43
N CYS A 66 -18.88 -5.53 -11.82
CA CYS A 66 -17.81 -4.58 -11.54
C CYS A 66 -17.18 -3.97 -12.78
N ILE A 67 -16.99 -4.74 -13.87
CA ILE A 67 -16.42 -4.20 -15.11
C ILE A 67 -17.39 -3.24 -15.81
N LYS A 68 -18.70 -3.50 -15.74
CA LYS A 68 -19.74 -2.60 -16.26
C LYS A 68 -19.85 -1.32 -15.43
N GLU A 69 -19.74 -1.44 -14.12
CA GLU A 69 -19.73 -0.29 -13.19
C GLU A 69 -18.50 0.60 -13.44
N LEU A 70 -17.29 0.02 -13.52
CA LEU A 70 -16.07 0.76 -13.88
C LEU A 70 -16.17 1.44 -15.26
N HIS A 71 -16.82 0.78 -16.22
CA HIS A 71 -17.11 1.39 -17.52
C HIS A 71 -18.08 2.58 -17.41
N HIS A 72 -19.17 2.40 -16.67
CA HIS A 72 -20.19 3.42 -16.46
C HIS A 72 -19.61 4.65 -15.75
N TRP A 73 -18.77 4.46 -14.73
CA TRP A 73 -18.11 5.52 -13.97
C TRP A 73 -16.89 6.13 -14.66
N LYS A 74 -16.65 5.77 -15.93
CA LYS A 74 -15.57 6.34 -16.75
C LYS A 74 -14.18 6.14 -16.14
N TYR A 75 -13.93 4.98 -15.56
CA TYR A 75 -12.58 4.52 -15.22
C TYR A 75 -11.90 3.82 -16.40
N LEU A 76 -12.71 3.15 -17.24
CA LEU A 76 -12.28 2.47 -18.46
C LEU A 76 -13.41 2.42 -19.50
N LEU A 77 -13.08 2.00 -20.71
CA LEU A 77 -14.03 1.63 -21.74
C LEU A 77 -13.99 0.11 -21.91
N TYR A 78 -15.15 -0.54 -21.78
CA TYR A 78 -15.29 -1.99 -21.92
C TYR A 78 -16.16 -2.32 -23.14
N GLU A 79 -15.59 -3.06 -24.08
CA GLU A 79 -16.27 -3.56 -25.26
C GLU A 79 -16.35 -5.10 -25.17
N PRO A 80 -17.50 -5.65 -24.74
CA PRO A 80 -17.65 -7.09 -24.60
C PRO A 80 -17.56 -7.79 -25.97
N SER A 81 -16.87 -8.93 -25.99
CA SER A 81 -16.85 -9.83 -27.15
C SER A 81 -17.50 -11.15 -26.78
N HIS A 82 -18.30 -11.68 -27.69
CA HIS A 82 -18.90 -13.02 -27.62
C HIS A 82 -18.07 -14.06 -28.38
N ASN A 83 -17.01 -13.64 -29.08
CA ASN A 83 -16.16 -14.52 -29.85
C ASN A 83 -15.15 -15.24 -28.93
N PRO A 84 -15.14 -16.58 -28.86
CA PRO A 84 -14.17 -17.33 -28.05
C PRO A 84 -12.70 -17.06 -28.39
N PHE A 85 -12.41 -16.68 -29.65
CA PHE A 85 -11.05 -16.45 -30.15
C PHE A 85 -10.60 -14.99 -30.01
N HIS A 86 -11.54 -14.06 -29.82
CA HIS A 86 -11.24 -12.64 -29.60
C HIS A 86 -11.79 -12.22 -28.24
N GLY A 87 -10.89 -12.04 -27.27
CA GLY A 87 -11.22 -11.58 -25.92
C GLY A 87 -11.97 -10.24 -25.92
N SER A 88 -12.55 -9.86 -24.78
CA SER A 88 -13.19 -8.54 -24.68
C SER A 88 -12.13 -7.44 -24.80
N LYS A 89 -12.50 -6.28 -25.35
CA LYS A 89 -11.56 -5.17 -25.52
C LYS A 89 -11.71 -4.15 -24.40
N ILE A 90 -10.60 -3.65 -23.92
CA ILE A 90 -10.51 -2.63 -22.88
C ILE A 90 -9.69 -1.45 -23.41
N LYS A 91 -10.13 -0.24 -23.06
CA LYS A 91 -9.32 0.98 -23.14
C LYS A 91 -9.32 1.65 -21.76
N MET A 92 -8.13 1.83 -21.20
CA MET A 92 -7.95 2.53 -19.92
C MET A 92 -7.93 4.05 -20.16
N PHE A 93 -8.53 4.84 -19.27
CA PHE A 93 -8.44 6.30 -19.35
C PHE A 93 -7.21 6.83 -18.63
N ASN A 94 -6.68 7.94 -19.12
CA ASN A 94 -5.47 8.54 -18.59
C ASN A 94 -5.81 9.60 -17.54
N PHE A 95 -5.56 9.29 -16.27
CA PHE A 95 -5.77 10.22 -15.15
C PHE A 95 -4.51 11.00 -14.74
N GLY A 96 -3.35 10.71 -15.34
CA GLY A 96 -2.04 11.21 -14.87
C GLY A 96 -1.36 12.23 -15.77
N THR A 97 -1.98 12.60 -16.90
CA THR A 97 -1.33 13.43 -17.92
C THR A 97 -2.31 14.51 -18.37
N SER A 98 -2.09 15.72 -17.89
CA SER A 98 -2.53 16.93 -18.59
C SER A 98 -1.59 17.09 -19.78
N ASP A 99 -2.12 17.10 -21.00
CA ASP A 99 -1.41 17.59 -22.19
C ASP A 99 -1.32 19.13 -22.22
N GLY A 100 -1.76 19.80 -21.16
CA GLY A 100 -1.56 21.23 -20.95
C GLY A 100 -0.23 21.51 -20.27
N GLN A 101 0.60 22.31 -20.93
CA GLN A 101 1.55 23.20 -20.25
C GLN A 101 0.79 23.94 -19.14
N VAL A 102 1.05 23.58 -17.89
CA VAL A 102 0.62 24.41 -16.76
C VAL A 102 1.76 25.39 -16.52
N LEU A 103 1.53 26.62 -16.96
CA LEU A 103 2.23 27.81 -16.49
C LEU A 103 2.25 27.75 -14.96
N TYR A 104 3.42 27.49 -14.36
CA TYR A 104 3.68 27.88 -12.98
C TYR A 104 4.11 29.35 -13.03
N PRO A 105 3.32 30.31 -12.50
CA PRO A 105 3.84 31.64 -12.24
C PRO A 105 4.57 31.59 -10.89
N SER A 106 5.84 31.18 -10.90
CA SER A 106 6.80 31.48 -9.84
C SER A 106 8.21 31.20 -10.37
N HIS A 107 8.80 32.27 -10.89
CA HIS A 107 10.18 32.34 -11.33
C HIS A 107 11.15 32.22 -10.14
N THR A 108 12.27 31.53 -10.34
CA THR A 108 13.59 32.16 -10.17
C THR A 108 14.51 31.64 -11.26
N ASN A 109 15.01 32.59 -12.05
CA ASN A 109 15.81 32.38 -13.25
C ASN A 109 17.25 31.99 -12.91
N ILE A 110 17.78 30.94 -13.55
CA ILE A 110 19.17 30.88 -14.02
C ILE A 110 19.15 30.16 -15.38
N GLY A 111 19.80 30.76 -16.39
CA GLY A 111 19.58 30.46 -17.80
C GLY A 111 20.58 29.52 -18.47
N THR A 112 20.21 29.26 -19.73
CA THR A 112 21.03 28.93 -20.90
C THR A 112 21.56 27.49 -21.06
N SER A 113 21.04 26.80 -22.09
CA SER A 113 21.81 26.39 -23.28
C SER A 113 21.25 25.11 -23.92
N ASN A 114 20.92 25.20 -25.20
CA ASN A 114 20.55 24.08 -26.06
C ASN A 114 21.72 23.12 -26.28
N GLY A 115 21.44 21.82 -26.18
CA GLY A 115 22.36 20.76 -26.55
C GLY A 115 21.74 19.39 -26.31
N GLN A 116 21.17 18.79 -27.35
CA GLN A 116 20.94 17.34 -27.36
C GLN A 116 22.30 16.67 -27.48
N ALA A 117 22.67 15.87 -26.48
CA ALA A 117 23.77 14.93 -26.54
C ALA A 117 23.31 13.58 -25.94
N VAL A 118 23.71 12.52 -26.63
CA VAL A 118 23.31 11.12 -26.44
C VAL A 118 24.10 10.49 -25.26
N VAL A 119 23.62 9.32 -24.81
CA VAL A 119 24.20 8.29 -23.90
C VAL A 119 24.22 8.53 -22.37
N PRO A 120 24.36 7.49 -21.51
CA PRO A 120 23.66 6.21 -21.33
C PRO A 120 22.98 6.09 -19.93
N ILE A 121 22.29 4.97 -19.71
CA ILE A 121 21.78 4.41 -18.44
C ILE A 121 22.49 4.96 -17.18
N ASN A 122 21.76 5.63 -16.28
CA ASN A 122 22.05 5.56 -14.85
C ASN A 122 20.90 5.95 -13.91
N LYS A 123 20.92 5.24 -12.78
CA LYS A 123 20.08 5.28 -11.57
C LYS A 123 19.76 6.69 -11.07
N HIS A 124 18.54 6.88 -10.55
CA HIS A 124 18.19 8.05 -9.72
C HIS A 124 18.65 7.84 -8.27
N ILE A 125 19.32 8.87 -7.77
CA ILE A 125 20.09 9.01 -6.54
C ILE A 125 19.18 9.42 -5.36
N GLN A 126 19.28 8.63 -4.29
CA GLN A 126 19.43 8.98 -2.87
C GLN A 126 19.24 10.44 -2.41
N THR A 127 18.66 10.60 -1.22
CA THR A 127 19.22 11.53 -0.21
C THR A 127 19.24 10.88 1.16
N VAL A 128 20.45 10.47 1.54
CA VAL A 128 21.06 10.53 2.89
C VAL A 128 20.41 9.69 4.00
N ILE A 129 20.76 8.40 4.05
CA ILE A 129 21.44 7.83 5.22
C ILE A 129 22.63 7.02 4.70
N ASN A 130 23.80 7.34 5.23
CA ASN A 130 25.08 6.77 4.89
C ASN A 130 25.12 5.25 5.15
N ASN A 131 25.83 4.55 4.25
CA ASN A 131 26.65 3.37 4.48
C ASN A 131 26.08 2.27 5.41
N THR A 132 25.61 1.16 4.83
CA THR A 132 26.38 -0.10 4.75
C THR A 132 25.55 -1.14 3.99
N ASN A 133 26.20 -1.83 3.05
CA ASN A 133 25.66 -2.99 2.36
C ASN A 133 25.18 -4.07 3.36
N GLY A 134 23.93 -4.49 3.23
CA GLY A 134 23.42 -5.70 3.84
C GLY A 134 22.14 -6.11 3.15
N ASN A 135 22.08 -7.34 2.64
CA ASN A 135 20.85 -7.98 2.16
C ASN A 135 19.68 -7.58 3.06
N LYS A 136 18.61 -6.99 2.51
CA LYS A 136 17.40 -6.70 3.29
C LYS A 136 16.88 -8.03 3.85
N LEU A 137 17.11 -8.24 5.14
CA LEU A 137 16.67 -9.44 5.82
C LEU A 137 15.20 -9.26 6.21
N ASP A 138 14.44 -10.32 5.99
CA ASP A 138 13.07 -10.50 6.48
C ASP A 138 12.99 -10.50 8.02
N ARG A 139 14.12 -10.79 8.69
CA ARG A 139 14.26 -10.83 10.14
C ARG A 139 15.67 -10.41 10.60
N PRO A 140 15.81 -9.85 11.81
CA PRO A 140 17.11 -9.66 12.42
C PRO A 140 17.78 -11.02 12.70
N LYS A 141 19.11 -11.05 12.68
CA LYS A 141 19.91 -12.24 12.98
C LYS A 141 19.82 -12.63 14.45
N ASN A 142 19.68 -11.64 15.34
CA ASN A 142 19.56 -11.82 16.79
C ASN A 142 18.92 -10.57 17.43
N GLU A 143 18.58 -10.68 18.72
CA GLU A 143 18.01 -9.58 19.51
C GLU A 143 18.93 -8.35 19.57
N ASN A 144 20.25 -8.56 19.62
CA ASN A 144 21.23 -7.46 19.72
C ASN A 144 21.19 -6.55 18.50
N GLU A 145 20.90 -7.06 17.30
CA GLU A 145 20.76 -6.25 16.08
C GLU A 145 19.58 -5.26 16.19
N VAL A 146 18.49 -5.67 16.82
CA VAL A 146 17.34 -4.81 17.08
C VAL A 146 17.67 -3.76 18.15
N ILE A 147 18.38 -4.16 19.20
CA ILE A 147 18.80 -3.24 20.28
C ILE A 147 19.69 -2.13 19.72
N VAL A 148 20.70 -2.49 18.92
CA VAL A 148 21.60 -1.51 18.28
C VAL A 148 20.81 -0.56 17.38
N PHE A 149 19.90 -1.08 16.55
CA PHE A 149 19.07 -0.25 15.66
C PHE A 149 18.19 0.75 16.42
N PHE A 150 17.59 0.34 17.54
CA PHE A 150 16.78 1.24 18.36
C PHE A 150 17.66 2.29 19.07
N GLN A 151 18.86 1.93 19.52
CA GLN A 151 19.80 2.90 20.10
C GLN A 151 20.27 3.94 19.08
N GLU A 152 20.53 3.54 17.83
CA GLU A 152 20.90 4.45 16.72
C GLU A 152 19.79 5.47 16.42
N GLU A 153 18.52 5.07 16.55
CA GLU A 153 17.35 5.96 16.37
C GLU A 153 16.99 6.71 17.68
N ASN A 154 17.83 6.66 18.72
CA ASN A 154 17.62 7.27 20.06
C ASN A 154 16.39 6.73 20.83
N TRP A 155 16.06 5.45 20.66
CA TRP A 155 14.98 4.78 21.38
C TRP A 155 15.46 3.93 22.56
N PRO A 156 14.64 3.79 23.62
CA PRO A 156 14.99 2.97 24.79
C PRO A 156 15.19 1.50 24.42
N GLU A 157 16.22 0.86 24.99
CA GLU A 157 16.50 -0.58 24.83
C GLU A 157 15.28 -1.44 25.20
N LEU A 158 14.50 -1.02 26.19
CA LEU A 158 13.30 -1.74 26.62
C LEU A 158 12.25 -1.84 25.49
N GLU A 159 12.13 -0.82 24.65
CA GLU A 159 11.20 -0.84 23.49
C GLU A 159 11.72 -1.76 22.38
N ALA A 160 13.05 -1.84 22.20
CA ALA A 160 13.68 -2.77 21.29
C ALA A 160 13.37 -4.23 21.67
N LYS A 161 13.49 -4.56 22.97
CA LYS A 161 13.18 -5.89 23.50
C LYS A 161 11.70 -6.25 23.33
N LYS A 162 10.79 -5.29 23.59
CA LYS A 162 9.34 -5.49 23.36
C LYS A 162 9.04 -5.76 21.89
N PHE A 163 9.63 -4.99 20.98
CA PHE A 163 9.50 -5.18 19.54
C PHE A 163 9.97 -6.58 19.13
N TYR A 164 11.17 -6.98 19.53
CA TYR A 164 11.74 -8.28 19.19
C TYR A 164 10.86 -9.44 19.69
N ASN A 165 10.45 -9.40 20.95
CA ASN A 165 9.59 -10.43 21.54
C ASN A 165 8.23 -10.54 20.84
N HIS A 166 7.62 -9.40 20.49
CA HIS A 166 6.36 -9.38 19.75
C HIS A 166 6.47 -10.09 18.40
N TYR A 167 7.47 -9.71 17.60
CA TYR A 167 7.65 -10.27 16.26
C TYR A 167 8.21 -11.70 16.26
N GLN A 168 9.01 -12.07 17.26
CA GLN A 168 9.45 -13.45 17.47
C GLN A 168 8.25 -14.39 17.77
N GLY A 169 7.33 -13.96 18.64
CA GLY A 169 6.14 -14.77 19.00
C GLY A 169 5.16 -15.00 17.84
N ILE A 170 5.02 -14.03 16.94
CA ILE A 170 4.15 -14.14 15.75
C ILE A 170 4.87 -14.68 14.51
N GLY A 171 6.13 -15.10 14.65
CA GLY A 171 6.92 -15.70 13.58
C GLY A 171 7.28 -14.74 12.45
N TRP A 172 7.52 -13.45 12.77
CA TRP A 172 7.86 -12.39 11.82
C TRP A 172 6.84 -12.23 10.69
N LYS A 173 5.55 -12.32 11.05
CA LYS A 173 4.41 -12.12 10.14
C LYS A 173 3.49 -11.03 10.66
N VAL A 174 3.01 -10.18 9.77
CA VAL A 174 1.97 -9.19 10.06
C VAL A 174 0.59 -9.81 9.78
N GLY A 175 -0.31 -9.79 10.77
CA GLY A 175 -1.67 -10.32 10.65
C GLY A 175 -1.75 -11.83 10.39
N GLY A 176 -0.72 -12.59 10.78
CA GLY A 176 -0.64 -14.05 10.65
C GLY A 176 -0.45 -14.59 9.22
N LYS A 177 -0.57 -13.76 8.18
CA LYS A 177 -0.56 -14.19 6.77
C LYS A 177 0.62 -13.64 5.95
N THR A 178 1.09 -12.42 6.23
CA THR A 178 2.10 -11.74 5.41
C THR A 178 3.46 -11.74 6.11
N LYS A 179 4.50 -12.29 5.47
CA LYS A 179 5.88 -12.25 5.99
C LYS A 179 6.43 -10.83 5.95
N ILE A 180 7.17 -10.44 6.97
CA ILE A 180 7.90 -9.17 6.98
C ILE A 180 9.05 -9.28 5.99
N ILE A 181 9.18 -8.28 5.10
CA ILE A 181 10.24 -8.21 4.09
C ILE A 181 11.38 -7.30 4.57
N ASP A 182 11.07 -6.37 5.47
CA ASP A 182 12.00 -5.37 6.00
C ASP A 182 11.65 -5.11 7.48
N TRP A 183 12.41 -5.73 8.37
CA TRP A 183 12.17 -5.62 9.81
C TRP A 183 12.51 -4.22 10.35
N GLN A 184 13.47 -3.51 9.72
CA GLN A 184 13.85 -2.15 10.10
C GLN A 184 12.72 -1.15 9.80
N ALA A 185 12.06 -1.30 8.64
CA ALA A 185 10.87 -0.51 8.32
C ALA A 185 9.72 -0.77 9.33
N THR A 186 9.60 -2.02 9.77
CA THR A 186 8.59 -2.42 10.77
C THR A 186 8.92 -1.81 12.15
N ALA A 187 10.21 -1.77 12.52
CA ALA A 187 10.69 -1.12 13.75
C ALA A 187 10.43 0.38 13.74
N ARG A 188 10.68 1.08 12.62
CA ARG A 188 10.34 2.51 12.51
C ARG A 188 8.84 2.77 12.65
N ASN A 189 8.00 1.90 12.12
CA ASN A 189 6.54 2.02 12.30
C ASN A 189 6.14 1.79 13.78
N TRP A 190 6.79 0.85 14.47
CA TRP A 190 6.60 0.65 15.91
C TRP A 190 6.92 1.91 16.72
N MET A 191 8.04 2.56 16.41
CA MET A 191 8.47 3.82 17.01
C MET A 191 7.43 4.93 16.80
N LEU A 192 6.97 5.14 15.56
CA LEU A 192 5.95 6.14 15.23
C LEU A 192 4.65 5.92 16.02
N LYS A 193 4.16 4.68 16.09
CA LYS A 193 2.95 4.34 16.86
C LYS A 193 3.13 4.54 18.36
N ALA A 194 4.30 4.21 18.90
CA ALA A 194 4.59 4.43 20.31
C ALA A 194 4.59 5.92 20.66
N ASP A 195 5.08 6.79 19.77
CA ASP A 195 5.04 8.24 19.96
C ASP A 195 3.63 8.83 19.77
N GLU A 196 2.84 8.33 18.81
CA GLU A 196 1.42 8.70 18.68
C GLU A 196 0.66 8.42 20.00
N LEU A 197 0.91 7.27 20.63
CA LEU A 197 0.28 6.90 21.90
C LEU A 197 0.75 7.77 23.08
N LYS A 198 2.00 8.23 23.10
CA LYS A 198 2.47 9.24 24.08
C LYS A 198 1.80 10.59 23.83
N THR A 199 1.69 11.00 22.56
CA THR A 199 1.09 12.28 22.18
C THR A 199 -0.39 12.31 22.57
N VAL A 200 -1.15 11.24 22.31
CA VAL A 200 -2.55 11.12 22.73
C VAL A 200 -2.70 11.12 24.26
N LYS A 201 -1.80 10.46 25.00
CA LYS A 201 -1.80 10.52 26.48
C LYS A 201 -1.46 11.91 27.04
N THR A 202 -0.72 12.72 26.30
CA THR A 202 -0.31 14.07 26.74
C THR A 202 -1.39 15.12 26.46
N VAL A 203 -2.15 14.95 25.37
CA VAL A 203 -3.27 15.84 24.99
C VAL A 203 -4.56 15.48 25.73
N VAL A 204 -4.68 14.23 26.19
CA VAL A 204 -5.83 13.74 26.95
C VAL A 204 -5.38 13.46 28.40
N ALA A 205 -5.25 14.52 29.20
CA ALA A 205 -5.34 14.39 30.65
C ALA A 205 -6.81 14.13 31.04
N VAL A 206 -7.36 12.99 30.61
CA VAL A 206 -8.65 12.50 31.10
C VAL A 206 -8.38 11.69 32.35
N SER A 207 -8.93 12.21 33.44
CA SER A 207 -9.18 11.58 34.73
C SER A 207 -9.09 10.04 34.69
N GLN A 208 -8.16 9.49 35.49
CA GLN A 208 -8.27 8.13 35.97
C GLN A 208 -9.56 8.02 36.80
N ASN A 209 -10.64 7.54 36.20
CA ASN A 209 -11.76 6.88 36.90
C ASN A 209 -12.78 6.35 35.89
N THR A 210 -12.52 5.18 35.34
CA THR A 210 -13.59 4.21 35.01
C THR A 210 -13.03 2.81 35.20
N ASP A 211 -12.91 2.42 36.46
CA ASP A 211 -12.75 1.04 36.88
C ASP A 211 -14.09 0.33 36.66
N ASN A 212 -14.27 -0.30 35.49
CA ASN A 212 -15.52 -0.97 35.09
C ASN A 212 -15.45 -2.50 35.25
N LEU A 213 -14.67 -3.00 36.22
CA LEU A 213 -14.70 -4.40 36.63
C LEU A 213 -15.13 -4.49 38.10
N LYS A 214 -16.44 -4.38 38.36
CA LYS A 214 -17.02 -4.98 39.58
C LYS A 214 -17.40 -6.42 39.27
N THR A 215 -16.54 -7.37 39.64
CA THR A 215 -16.92 -8.78 39.74
C THR A 215 -17.02 -9.17 41.20
N SER A 216 -18.24 -9.22 41.75
CA SER A 216 -18.50 -9.96 42.99
C SER A 216 -18.70 -11.44 42.64
N SER A 217 -17.63 -12.21 42.64
CA SER A 217 -17.73 -13.68 42.55
C SER A 217 -17.64 -14.26 43.96
N ASN A 218 -18.78 -14.31 44.65
CA ASN A 218 -18.95 -15.21 45.79
C ASN A 218 -19.93 -16.31 45.36
N LYS A 219 -19.40 -17.41 44.81
CA LYS A 219 -20.17 -18.62 44.51
C LYS A 219 -19.56 -19.75 45.32
N ASN A 220 -20.24 -20.14 46.39
CA ASN A 220 -19.90 -21.30 47.20
C ASN A 220 -20.49 -22.55 46.53
N TYR A 221 -19.63 -23.50 46.14
CA TYR A 221 -19.96 -24.72 45.38
C TYR A 221 -20.17 -25.94 46.29
N SER A 222 -20.87 -25.77 47.41
CA SER A 222 -20.96 -26.79 48.45
C SER A 222 -22.29 -27.52 48.59
N ASP A 223 -23.30 -27.28 47.74
CA ASP A 223 -24.56 -28.03 47.84
C ASP A 223 -24.69 -29.08 46.73
N PRO A 224 -24.93 -30.37 47.07
CA PRO A 224 -25.18 -31.41 46.09
C PRO A 224 -26.62 -31.36 45.57
N LEU A 225 -26.78 -31.79 44.31
CA LEU A 225 -28.01 -31.81 43.50
C LEU A 225 -29.18 -32.57 44.12
#